data_AF-A0AAV5D9N1-F1
#
_entry.id   AF-A0AAV5D9N1-F1
#
_cell.length_a   1.000
_cell.length_b   1.000
_cell.length_c   1.000
_cell.angle_alpha   90.00
_cell.angle_beta   90.00
_cell.angle_gamma   90.00
#
_symmetry.space_group_name_H-M   'P 1'
#
loop_
_entity.id
_entity.type
_entity.pdbx_description
1 polymer ?
#
loop_
_entity_poly.entity_id
_entity_poly.type
_entity_poly.pdbx_seq_one_letter_code
_entity_poly.pdbx_strand_id
1 'polypeptide(L)'
;MSYMRGEPADQDAEAGEGPRQARTHMAQGHGRVSALLSYLRSLQCLHIFIVRLLVLLMEYRMEKKAKKKAYKELKEIARSEGKKPPPNPYPSAIKEIQAEEKHYVHERKYNPKIIELAEKMKKERDLMLEDRKAWQ
;
A
#
# COMPACT_ATOMS: atom_id res chain seq x y z
N MET A 1 38.32 55.27 -35.21
CA MET A 1 37.49 56.21 -34.41
C MET A 1 38.23 56.47 -33.11
N SER A 2 38.36 57.75 -32.79
CA SER A 2 39.31 58.33 -31.85
C SER A 2 38.88 58.23 -30.38
N TYR A 3 39.89 58.29 -29.50
CA TYR A 3 39.80 58.60 -28.07
C TYR A 3 38.91 59.82 -27.79
N MET A 4 38.12 59.78 -26.71
CA MET A 4 38.07 60.89 -25.74
C MET A 4 37.79 60.35 -24.33
N ARG A 5 38.72 60.72 -23.45
CA ARG A 5 38.69 60.63 -21.99
C ARG A 5 37.88 61.82 -21.46
N GLY A 6 37.05 61.61 -20.44
CA GLY A 6 36.38 62.69 -19.72
C GLY A 6 35.79 62.18 -18.40
N GLU A 7 36.58 62.27 -17.33
CA GLU A 7 36.13 62.32 -15.93
C GLU A 7 36.38 63.76 -15.41
N PRO A 8 35.96 64.16 -14.20
CA PRO A 8 34.72 63.87 -13.44
C PRO A 8 34.06 65.20 -12.99
N ALA A 9 32.90 65.14 -12.35
CA ALA A 9 32.45 66.22 -11.46
C ALA A 9 31.69 65.60 -10.29
N ASP A 10 32.33 65.71 -9.14
CA ASP A 10 31.82 65.35 -7.82
C ASP A 10 30.56 66.17 -7.50
N GLN A 11 29.57 65.52 -6.87
CA GLN A 11 28.64 66.17 -5.94
C GLN A 11 28.01 65.12 -5.03
N ASP A 12 28.74 64.88 -3.94
CA ASP A 12 28.31 64.59 -2.58
C ASP A 12 26.80 64.73 -2.31
N ALA A 13 26.18 63.64 -1.86
CA ALA A 13 25.12 63.69 -0.87
C ALA A 13 25.04 62.33 -0.17
N GLU A 14 25.66 62.26 1.01
CA GLU A 14 25.55 61.19 1.98
C GLU A 14 24.07 60.77 2.19
N ALA A 15 23.67 59.62 1.65
CA ALA A 15 22.48 58.92 2.11
C ALA A 15 22.92 57.92 3.18
N GLY A 16 22.96 58.37 4.43
CA GLY A 16 23.18 57.50 5.58
C GLY A 16 22.13 56.40 5.66
N GLU A 17 22.49 55.19 5.24
CA GLU A 17 21.72 53.98 5.52
C GLU A 17 21.99 53.54 6.97
N GLY A 18 21.45 54.29 7.92
CA GLY A 18 21.27 53.78 9.26
C GLY A 18 20.27 52.62 9.24
N PRO A 19 20.48 51.53 10.00
CA PRO A 19 19.53 50.43 10.05
C PRO A 19 18.25 50.94 10.71
N ARG A 20 17.23 51.22 9.90
CA ARG A 20 15.85 51.35 10.40
C ARG A 20 15.44 49.98 10.93
N GLN A 21 15.77 49.73 12.19
CA GLN A 21 15.06 48.79 13.03
C GLN A 21 13.63 49.33 13.19
N ALA A 22 12.82 49.12 12.17
CA ALA A 22 11.39 49.31 12.24
C ALA A 22 10.86 48.27 13.22
N ARG A 23 10.58 48.74 14.45
CA ARG A 23 9.74 48.11 15.47
C ARG A 23 8.72 47.14 14.85
N THR A 24 8.99 45.85 14.95
CA THR A 24 7.99 44.79 14.81
C THR A 24 7.29 44.60 16.15
N HIS A 25 6.55 45.61 16.60
CA HIS A 25 5.55 45.43 17.65
C HIS A 25 4.18 45.28 17.00
N MET A 26 3.47 44.23 17.40
CA MET A 26 2.05 43.93 17.16
C MET A 26 1.68 43.19 15.85
N ALA A 27 1.89 41.87 15.82
CA ALA A 27 1.04 40.96 15.02
C ALA A 27 0.99 39.52 15.59
N GLN A 28 0.98 39.34 16.92
CA GLN A 28 0.95 38.00 17.54
C GLN A 28 -0.44 37.32 17.52
N GLY A 29 -1.46 37.89 16.85
CA GLY A 29 -2.82 37.32 16.78
C GLY A 29 -3.19 36.59 15.48
N HIS A 30 -2.57 36.93 14.34
CA HIS A 30 -3.00 36.43 13.02
C HIS A 30 -2.54 35.00 12.70
N GLY A 31 -1.44 34.53 13.29
CA GLY A 31 -0.87 33.20 13.04
C GLY A 31 -1.71 32.05 13.60
N ARG A 32 -2.48 32.28 14.68
CA ARG A 32 -3.30 31.25 15.32
C ARG A 32 -4.56 30.93 14.50
N VAL A 33 -5.22 31.97 13.99
CA VAL A 33 -6.40 31.80 13.13
C VAL A 33 -6.01 31.21 11.78
N SER A 34 -4.88 31.64 11.19
CA SER A 34 -4.39 31.05 9.94
C SER A 34 -3.95 29.59 10.09
N ALA A 35 -3.35 29.21 11.23
CA ALA A 35 -3.02 27.82 11.54
C ALA A 35 -4.27 26.94 11.75
N LEU A 36 -5.32 27.47 12.38
CA LEU A 36 -6.58 26.75 12.52
C LEU A 36 -7.28 26.56 11.16
N LEU A 37 -7.25 27.58 10.30
CA LEU A 37 -7.81 27.49 8.94
C LEU A 37 -7.02 26.53 8.06
N SER A 38 -5.69 26.51 8.16
CA SER A 38 -4.87 25.54 7.42
C SER A 38 -5.11 24.11 7.90
N TYR A 39 -5.28 23.91 9.21
CA TYR A 39 -5.65 22.63 9.80
C TYR A 39 -7.05 22.17 9.40
N LEU A 40 -8.04 23.07 9.40
CA LEU A 40 -9.40 22.76 8.93
C LEU A 40 -9.40 22.38 7.44
N ARG A 41 -8.59 23.06 6.64
CA ARG A 41 -8.43 22.76 5.21
C ARG A 41 -7.74 21.41 4.98
N SER A 42 -6.72 21.07 5.76
CA SER A 42 -6.06 19.76 5.67
C SER A 42 -6.98 18.62 6.11
N LEU A 43 -7.78 18.82 7.16
CA LEU A 43 -8.82 17.90 7.58
C LEU A 43 -9.89 17.71 6.49
N GLN A 44 -10.34 18.79 5.86
CA GLN A 44 -11.31 18.72 4.77
C GLN A 44 -10.73 17.97 3.56
N CYS A 45 -9.46 18.20 3.21
CA CYS A 45 -8.76 17.44 2.18
C CYS A 45 -8.64 15.95 2.54
N LEU A 46 -8.30 15.62 3.78
CA LEU A 46 -8.22 14.24 4.27
C LEU A 46 -9.58 13.55 4.20
N HIS A 47 -10.64 14.24 4.61
CA HIS A 47 -12.01 13.73 4.54
C HIS A 47 -12.42 13.45 3.09
N ILE A 48 -12.18 14.39 2.17
CA ILE A 48 -12.46 14.19 0.74
C ILE A 48 -11.67 12.99 0.20
N PHE A 49 -10.39 12.86 0.55
CA PHE A 49 -9.56 11.73 0.14
C PHE A 49 -10.10 10.39 0.65
N ILE A 50 -10.47 10.32 1.93
CA ILE A 50 -11.07 9.12 2.54
C ILE A 50 -12.38 8.77 1.84
N VAL A 51 -13.29 9.73 1.64
CA VAL A 51 -14.57 9.50 0.96
C VAL A 51 -14.33 9.00 -0.47
N ARG A 52 -13.37 9.57 -1.21
CA ARG A 52 -13.03 9.10 -2.56
C ARG A 52 -12.49 7.68 -2.56
N LEU A 53 -11.61 7.33 -1.64
CA LEU A 53 -11.11 5.96 -1.49
C LEU A 53 -12.25 4.98 -1.18
N LEU A 54 -13.20 5.36 -0.33
CA LEU A 54 -14.37 4.53 -0.02
C LEU A 54 -15.25 4.26 -1.24
N VAL A 55 -15.51 5.29 -2.06
CA VAL A 55 -16.26 5.14 -3.32
C VAL A 55 -15.53 4.17 -4.26
N LEU A 56 -14.22 4.35 -4.45
CA LEU A 56 -13.42 3.47 -5.31
C LEU A 56 -13.44 2.01 -4.82
N LEU A 57 -13.40 1.78 -3.51
CA LEU A 57 -13.53 0.44 -2.93
C LEU A 57 -14.90 -0.18 -3.23
N MET A 58 -15.98 0.60 -3.17
CA MET A 58 -17.33 0.13 -3.50
C MET A 58 -17.46 -0.20 -5.00
N GLU A 59 -16.97 0.68 -5.87
CA GLU A 59 -16.93 0.47 -7.33
C GLU A 59 -16.16 -0.81 -7.69
N TYR A 60 -14.95 -0.98 -7.15
CA TYR A 60 -14.14 -2.18 -7.36
C TYR A 60 -14.86 -3.45 -6.88
N ARG A 61 -15.53 -3.40 -5.71
CA ARG A 61 -16.28 -4.56 -5.19
C ARG A 61 -17.46 -4.93 -6.08
N MET A 62 -18.17 -3.94 -6.61
CA MET A 62 -19.29 -4.14 -7.53
C MET A 62 -18.82 -4.78 -8.84
N GLU A 63 -17.79 -4.21 -9.46
CA GLU A 63 -17.21 -4.71 -10.70
C GLU A 63 -16.67 -6.15 -10.53
N LYS A 64 -15.94 -6.41 -9.43
CA LYS A 64 -15.44 -7.74 -9.10
C LYS A 64 -16.55 -8.77 -8.95
N LYS A 65 -17.69 -8.39 -8.35
CA LYS A 65 -18.86 -9.28 -8.23
C LYS A 65 -19.47 -9.57 -9.60
N ALA A 66 -19.66 -8.55 -10.42
CA ALA A 66 -20.23 -8.69 -11.77
C ALA A 66 -19.35 -9.59 -12.66
N LYS A 67 -18.04 -9.33 -12.73
CA LYS A 67 -17.07 -10.15 -13.48
C LYS A 67 -17.01 -11.59 -12.99
N LYS A 68 -17.10 -11.82 -11.67
CA LYS A 68 -17.19 -13.18 -11.11
C LYS A 68 -18.46 -13.92 -11.51
N LYS A 69 -19.59 -13.20 -11.61
CA LYS A 69 -20.87 -13.79 -12.06
C LYS A 69 -20.77 -14.19 -13.54
N ALA A 70 -20.34 -13.27 -14.40
CA ALA A 70 -20.12 -13.55 -15.82
C ALA A 70 -19.14 -14.71 -16.03
N TYR A 71 -18.05 -14.76 -15.26
CA TYR A 71 -17.10 -15.88 -15.31
C TYR A 71 -17.74 -17.24 -14.98
N LYS A 72 -18.65 -17.30 -13.99
CA LYS A 72 -19.36 -18.54 -13.63
C LYS A 72 -20.23 -19.02 -14.78
N GLU A 73 -20.99 -18.13 -15.40
CA GLU A 73 -21.85 -18.43 -16.54
C GLU A 73 -21.02 -18.93 -17.73
N LEU A 74 -19.93 -18.21 -18.08
CA LEU A 74 -19.00 -18.65 -19.12
C LEU A 74 -18.36 -20.01 -18.84
N LYS A 75 -18.04 -20.28 -17.56
CA LYS A 75 -17.48 -21.56 -17.13
C LYS A 75 -18.51 -22.69 -17.23
N GLU A 76 -19.78 -22.42 -17.04
CA GLU A 76 -20.86 -23.39 -17.22
C GLU A 76 -21.06 -23.71 -18.70
N ILE A 77 -21.14 -22.69 -19.55
CA ILE A 77 -21.23 -22.85 -21.00
C ILE A 77 -20.04 -23.63 -21.56
N ALA A 78 -18.81 -23.26 -21.18
CA ALA A 78 -17.61 -23.97 -21.63
C ALA A 78 -17.64 -25.46 -21.21
N ARG A 79 -18.13 -25.76 -20.00
CA ARG A 79 -18.29 -27.15 -19.53
C ARG A 79 -19.34 -27.90 -20.34
N SER A 80 -20.50 -27.30 -20.64
CA SER A 80 -21.53 -27.95 -21.48
C SER A 80 -21.07 -28.17 -22.92
N GLU A 81 -20.24 -27.28 -23.45
CA GLU A 81 -19.65 -27.41 -24.79
C GLU A 81 -18.44 -28.35 -24.84
N GLY A 82 -17.97 -28.86 -23.70
CA GLY A 82 -16.75 -29.67 -23.62
C GLY A 82 -15.45 -28.90 -23.87
N LYS A 83 -15.50 -27.55 -23.90
CA LYS A 83 -14.34 -26.67 -24.10
C LYS A 83 -13.68 -26.32 -22.77
N LYS A 84 -12.41 -25.96 -22.83
CA LYS A 84 -11.69 -25.46 -21.65
C LYS A 84 -12.26 -24.10 -21.24
N PRO A 85 -12.64 -23.89 -19.97
CA PRO A 85 -13.17 -22.61 -19.51
C PRO A 85 -12.09 -21.52 -19.56
N PRO A 86 -12.49 -20.25 -19.74
CA PRO A 86 -11.54 -19.15 -19.75
C PRO A 86 -10.78 -19.03 -18.42
N PRO A 87 -9.62 -18.33 -18.42
CA PRO A 87 -8.90 -18.00 -17.20
C PRO A 87 -9.75 -17.16 -16.23
N ASN A 88 -9.59 -17.39 -14.92
CA ASN A 88 -10.32 -16.63 -13.91
C ASN A 88 -9.85 -15.16 -13.90
N PRO A 89 -10.74 -14.17 -14.08
CA PRO A 89 -10.37 -12.75 -14.18
C PRO A 89 -9.81 -12.16 -12.87
N TYR A 90 -10.08 -12.80 -11.72
CA TYR A 90 -9.50 -12.44 -10.43
C TYR A 90 -8.99 -13.69 -9.73
N PRO A 91 -7.76 -14.15 -10.03
CA PRO A 91 -7.14 -15.22 -9.28
C PRO A 91 -6.98 -14.77 -7.82
N SER A 92 -7.22 -15.71 -6.90
CA SER A 92 -6.88 -15.49 -5.49
C SER A 92 -5.41 -15.82 -5.30
N ALA A 93 -4.65 -14.96 -4.63
CA ALA A 93 -3.25 -15.21 -4.29
C ALA A 93 -3.03 -16.61 -3.67
N ILE A 94 -3.96 -17.06 -2.82
CA ILE A 94 -3.93 -18.41 -2.24
C ILE A 94 -3.90 -19.51 -3.30
N LYS A 95 -4.62 -19.36 -4.41
CA LYS A 95 -4.65 -20.37 -5.49
C LYS A 95 -3.38 -20.37 -6.33
N GLU A 96 -2.71 -19.23 -6.44
CA GLU A 96 -1.41 -19.14 -7.11
C GLU A 96 -0.36 -19.86 -6.27
N ILE A 97 -0.32 -19.56 -4.97
CA ILE A 97 0.56 -20.25 -4.00
C ILE A 97 0.25 -21.75 -3.98
N GLN A 98 -1.02 -22.15 -3.93
CA GLN A 98 -1.40 -23.57 -3.96
C GLN A 98 -1.01 -24.28 -5.27
N ALA A 99 -1.04 -23.57 -6.40
CA ALA A 99 -0.61 -24.14 -7.68
C ALA A 99 0.91 -24.35 -7.68
N GLU A 100 1.64 -23.39 -7.12
CA GLU A 100 3.09 -23.47 -6.94
C GLU A 100 3.48 -24.56 -5.92
N GLU A 101 2.77 -24.72 -4.81
CA GLU A 101 3.09 -25.71 -3.76
C GLU A 101 2.59 -27.13 -4.06
N LYS A 102 1.79 -27.30 -5.13
CA LYS A 102 1.10 -28.55 -5.42
C LYS A 102 2.06 -29.75 -5.51
N HIS A 103 3.25 -29.56 -6.07
CA HIS A 103 4.25 -30.64 -6.18
C HIS A 103 4.79 -31.04 -4.80
N TYR A 104 5.13 -30.08 -3.95
CA TYR A 104 5.60 -30.36 -2.58
C TYR A 104 4.52 -31.03 -1.72
N VAL A 105 3.25 -30.66 -1.91
CA VAL A 105 2.13 -31.34 -1.23
C VAL A 105 1.97 -32.77 -1.73
N HIS A 106 2.08 -32.99 -3.03
CA HIS A 106 1.99 -34.32 -3.62
C HIS A 106 3.14 -35.22 -3.13
N GLU A 107 4.37 -34.74 -3.20
CA GLU A 107 5.55 -35.49 -2.77
C GLU A 107 5.43 -35.94 -1.30
N ARG A 108 5.01 -35.04 -0.40
CA ARG A 108 4.81 -35.39 1.02
C ARG A 108 3.75 -36.47 1.25
N LYS A 109 2.73 -36.54 0.40
CA LYS A 109 1.62 -37.48 0.54
C LYS A 109 1.87 -38.84 -0.09
N TYR A 110 2.70 -38.90 -1.12
CA TYR A 110 2.88 -40.12 -1.92
C TYR A 110 4.31 -40.68 -1.91
N ASN A 111 5.29 -39.95 -1.38
CA ASN A 111 6.65 -40.46 -1.24
C ASN A 111 6.72 -41.41 -0.02
N PRO A 112 6.99 -42.71 -0.22
CA PRO A 112 6.98 -43.69 0.87
C PRO A 112 8.01 -43.36 1.96
N LYS A 113 9.16 -42.77 1.60
CA LYS A 113 10.19 -42.39 2.58
C LYS A 113 9.71 -41.30 3.55
N ILE A 114 8.92 -40.35 3.03
CA ILE A 114 8.38 -39.24 3.84
C ILE A 114 7.26 -39.76 4.75
N ILE A 115 6.41 -40.65 4.24
CA ILE A 115 5.33 -41.27 5.03
C ILE A 115 5.93 -42.09 6.18
N GLU A 116 6.90 -42.96 5.90
CA GLU A 116 7.58 -43.75 6.92
C GLU A 116 8.24 -42.88 7.99
N LEU A 117 8.88 -41.77 7.58
CA LEU A 117 9.47 -40.82 8.52
C LEU A 117 8.41 -40.17 9.40
N ALA A 118 7.30 -39.71 8.81
CA ALA A 118 6.19 -39.09 9.54
C ALA A 118 5.55 -40.07 10.53
N GLU A 119 5.41 -41.34 10.17
CA GLU A 119 4.89 -42.39 11.05
C GLU A 119 5.84 -42.67 12.23
N LYS A 120 7.15 -42.73 11.98
CA LYS A 120 8.14 -42.88 13.06
C LYS A 120 8.07 -41.72 14.04
N MET A 121 8.06 -40.47 13.54
CA MET A 121 7.91 -39.28 14.38
C MET A 121 6.58 -39.25 15.16
N LYS A 122 5.51 -39.79 14.57
CA LYS A 122 4.23 -39.92 15.26
C LYS A 122 4.31 -40.91 16.42
N LYS A 123 4.88 -42.10 16.19
CA LYS A 123 5.09 -43.12 17.24
C LYS A 123 5.96 -42.62 18.37
N GLU A 124 7.06 -41.92 18.07
CA GLU A 124 7.93 -41.32 19.09
C GLU A 124 7.18 -40.30 19.95
N ARG A 125 6.37 -39.43 19.35
CA ARG A 125 5.53 -38.48 20.11
C ARG A 125 4.52 -39.17 21.00
N ASP A 126 3.85 -40.21 20.49
CA ASP A 126 2.83 -40.94 21.23
C ASP A 126 3.45 -41.65 22.44
N LEU A 127 4.64 -42.25 22.28
CA LEU A 127 5.41 -42.84 23.38
C LEU A 127 5.84 -41.80 24.43
N MET A 128 6.33 -40.62 24.01
CA MET A 128 6.66 -39.54 24.95
C MET A 128 5.43 -39.03 25.73
N LEU A 129 4.27 -38.99 25.07
CA LEU A 129 3.01 -38.60 25.70
C LEU A 129 2.52 -39.64 26.70
N GLU A 130 2.71 -40.93 26.42
CA GLU A 130 2.40 -42.03 27.34
C GLU A 130 3.33 -42.04 28.55
N ASP A 131 4.64 -41.89 28.35
CA ASP A 131 5.61 -41.79 29.45
C ASP A 131 5.27 -40.60 30.36
N ARG A 132 5.00 -39.42 29.78
CA ARG A 132 4.53 -38.25 30.55
C ARG A 132 3.28 -38.52 31.38
N LYS A 133 2.33 -39.31 30.87
CA LYS A 133 1.11 -39.69 31.59
C LYS A 133 1.37 -40.75 32.66
N ALA A 134 2.35 -41.63 32.46
CA ALA A 134 2.73 -42.64 33.46
C ALA A 134 3.43 -42.04 34.68
N TRP A 135 4.05 -40.87 34.53
CA TRP A 135 4.68 -40.10 35.60
C TRP A 135 3.77 -39.02 36.24
N GLN A 136 2.49 -38.96 35.88
CA GLN A 136 1.47 -38.09 36.49
C GLN A 136 0.47 -38.91 37.31
#